data_AF-A0A2E2EUL0-F1
#
_entry.id   AF-A0A2E2EUL0-F1
#
_cell.length_a   1.000
_cell.length_b   1.000
_cell.length_c   1.000
_cell.angle_alpha   90.00
_cell.angle_beta   90.00
_cell.angle_gamma   90.00
#
_symmetry.space_group_name_H-M   'P 1'
#
loop_
_entity.id
_entity.type
_entity.pdbx_description
1 polymer ?
#
loop_
_entity_poly.entity_id
_entity_poly.type
_entity_poly.pdbx_seq_one_letter_code
_entity_poly.pdbx_strand_id
1 'polypeptide(L)'
;MKKLLLILLLAVTQIISSQNFFEGNEIIEPDKLEHFVFGGAAALPGYYLGWEMSKGKRSTAIWTGLAFGTGVNVVKELTDGNKNNAFSTNDVVFGVAGAIVTTFVTDLIFQSEGSKKRREDRRLEKEKKHLDELYDNEEVITLNQ
;
A
#
# COMPACT_ATOMS: atom_id res chain seq x y z
N MET A 1 8.74 -7.01 0.94
CA MET A 1 7.89 -7.35 -0.22
C MET A 1 7.02 -8.60 -0.01
N LYS A 2 7.55 -9.83 0.10
CA LYS A 2 6.69 -11.05 0.24
C LYS A 2 5.74 -11.03 1.46
N LYS A 3 6.20 -10.56 2.62
CA LYS A 3 5.37 -10.40 3.84
C LYS A 3 4.28 -9.33 3.71
N LEU A 4 4.53 -8.34 2.86
CA LEU A 4 3.67 -7.17 2.63
C LEU A 4 2.47 -7.55 1.77
N LEU A 5 2.73 -8.31 0.70
CA LEU A 5 1.70 -8.94 -0.13
C LEU A 5 0.86 -9.93 0.68
N LEU A 6 1.48 -10.64 1.63
CA LEU A 6 0.80 -11.57 2.54
C LEU A 6 -0.13 -10.87 3.53
N ILE A 7 0.28 -9.74 4.12
CA ILE A 7 -0.55 -8.95 5.05
C ILE A 7 -1.74 -8.33 4.31
N LEU A 8 -1.50 -7.88 3.08
CA LEU A 8 -2.54 -7.29 2.26
C LEU A 8 -3.51 -8.34 1.71
N LEU A 9 -3.01 -9.53 1.35
CA LEU A 9 -3.85 -10.72 1.14
C LEU A 9 -4.62 -11.07 2.42
N LEU A 10 -3.98 -11.04 3.59
CA LEU A 10 -4.61 -11.37 4.88
C LEU A 10 -5.72 -10.40 5.22
N ALA A 11 -5.52 -9.09 5.02
CA ALA A 11 -6.53 -8.06 5.22
C ALA A 11 -7.72 -8.25 4.26
N VAL A 12 -7.44 -8.57 2.99
CA VAL A 12 -8.48 -8.92 2.01
C VAL A 12 -9.21 -10.21 2.40
N THR A 13 -8.50 -11.24 2.89
CA THR A 13 -9.13 -12.49 3.32
C THR A 13 -9.92 -12.36 4.62
N GLN A 14 -9.56 -11.46 5.55
CA GLN A 14 -10.35 -11.19 6.76
C GLN A 14 -11.71 -10.56 6.42
N ILE A 15 -11.74 -9.73 5.36
CA ILE A 15 -12.96 -9.15 4.80
C ILE A 15 -13.81 -10.22 4.08
N ILE A 16 -13.18 -11.22 3.46
CA ILE A 16 -13.88 -12.37 2.85
C ILE A 16 -14.40 -13.33 3.94
N SER A 17 -13.63 -13.59 5.00
CA SER A 17 -14.02 -14.45 6.12
C SER A 17 -15.15 -13.87 6.99
N SER A 18 -15.43 -12.57 6.89
CA SER A 18 -16.62 -11.98 7.52
C SER A 18 -17.93 -12.33 6.80
N GLN A 19 -17.89 -13.08 5.69
CA GLN A 19 -19.09 -13.67 5.06
C GLN A 19 -19.90 -14.58 6.00
N ASN A 20 -19.34 -15.00 7.14
CA ASN A 20 -20.06 -15.78 8.16
C ASN A 20 -20.58 -14.97 9.36
N PHE A 21 -20.41 -13.64 9.40
CA PHE A 21 -20.79 -12.81 10.56
C PHE A 21 -22.07 -11.97 10.36
N PHE A 22 -22.69 -12.00 9.18
CA PHE A 22 -23.77 -11.08 8.82
C PHE A 22 -25.08 -11.76 8.41
N GLU A 23 -25.40 -12.88 9.08
CA GLU A 23 -26.73 -13.48 9.01
C GLU A 23 -27.68 -12.65 9.89
N GLY A 24 -28.27 -11.57 9.36
CA GLY A 24 -29.37 -10.94 10.10
C GLY A 24 -29.88 -9.58 9.65
N ASN A 25 -29.07 -8.63 9.20
CA ASN A 25 -29.56 -7.28 8.86
C ASN A 25 -28.64 -6.59 7.84
N GLU A 26 -29.17 -6.26 6.67
CA GLU A 26 -28.73 -5.27 5.64
C GLU A 26 -27.26 -4.79 5.62
N ILE A 27 -26.26 -5.68 5.59
CA ILE A 27 -24.84 -5.27 5.57
C ILE A 27 -24.18 -5.79 4.30
N ILE A 28 -24.13 -4.90 3.30
CA ILE A 28 -23.37 -4.93 2.04
C ILE A 28 -23.57 -6.21 1.20
N GLU A 29 -24.27 -6.06 0.06
CA GLU A 29 -24.46 -7.16 -0.89
C GLU A 29 -23.08 -7.73 -1.32
N PRO A 30 -22.92 -9.07 -1.44
CA PRO A 30 -21.65 -9.72 -1.79
C PRO A 30 -20.99 -9.15 -3.05
N ASP A 31 -21.81 -8.71 -4.01
CA ASP A 31 -21.43 -8.03 -5.23
C ASP A 31 -20.66 -6.71 -4.96
N LYS A 32 -21.15 -5.88 -4.04
CA LYS A 32 -20.50 -4.61 -3.67
C LYS A 32 -19.15 -4.82 -2.98
N LEU A 33 -19.03 -5.91 -2.23
CA LEU A 33 -17.77 -6.31 -1.62
C LEU A 33 -16.75 -6.73 -2.68
N GLU A 34 -17.18 -7.43 -3.74
CA GLU A 34 -16.32 -7.78 -4.86
C GLU A 34 -15.74 -6.51 -5.52
N HIS A 35 -16.59 -5.53 -5.86
CA HIS A 35 -16.13 -4.28 -6.46
C HIS A 35 -15.16 -3.51 -5.57
N PHE A 36 -15.43 -3.46 -4.26
CA PHE A 36 -14.51 -2.88 -3.29
C PHE A 36 -13.13 -3.57 -3.30
N VAL A 37 -13.10 -4.91 -3.25
CA VAL A 37 -11.85 -5.67 -3.25
C VAL A 37 -11.10 -5.50 -4.57
N PHE A 38 -11.79 -5.53 -5.71
CA PHE A 38 -11.16 -5.31 -7.02
C PHE A 38 -10.54 -3.92 -7.14
N GLY A 39 -11.25 -2.88 -6.68
CA GLY A 39 -10.72 -1.53 -6.65
C GLY A 39 -9.50 -1.38 -5.77
N GLY A 40 -9.52 -2.00 -4.60
CA GLY A 40 -8.38 -2.04 -3.70
C GLY A 40 -7.17 -2.75 -4.32
N ALA A 41 -7.37 -3.95 -4.85
CA ALA A 41 -6.31 -4.74 -5.47
C ALA A 41 -5.67 -4.02 -6.67
N ALA A 42 -6.47 -3.38 -7.51
CA ALA A 42 -6.00 -2.62 -8.67
C ALA A 42 -5.26 -1.32 -8.28
N ALA A 43 -5.55 -0.74 -7.11
CA ALA A 43 -4.86 0.48 -6.65
C ALA A 43 -3.39 0.24 -6.24
N LEU A 44 -3.04 -0.98 -5.81
CA LEU A 44 -1.68 -1.34 -5.38
C LEU A 44 -0.60 -1.16 -6.46
N PRO A 45 -0.72 -1.76 -7.67
CA PRO A 45 0.26 -1.55 -8.72
C PRO A 45 0.32 -0.09 -9.15
N GLY A 46 -0.82 0.61 -9.17
CA GLY A 46 -0.86 2.05 -9.44
C GLY A 46 -0.07 2.88 -8.42
N TYR A 47 -0.20 2.56 -7.12
CA TYR A 47 0.56 3.24 -6.07
C TYR A 47 2.06 3.02 -6.25
N TYR A 48 2.47 1.77 -6.49
CA TYR A 48 3.88 1.42 -6.69
C TYR A 48 4.47 2.13 -7.92
N LEU A 49 3.76 2.14 -9.05
CA LEU A 49 4.17 2.86 -10.25
C LEU A 49 4.31 4.36 -9.99
N GLY A 50 3.33 4.97 -9.33
CA GLY A 50 3.39 6.39 -8.98
C GLY A 50 4.54 6.72 -8.03
N TRP A 51 4.85 5.82 -7.10
CA TRP A 51 5.99 5.94 -6.20
C TRP A 51 7.32 5.92 -6.97
N GLU A 52 7.54 4.94 -7.84
CA GLU A 52 8.75 4.80 -8.66
C GLU A 52 8.94 5.98 -9.62
N MET A 53 7.90 6.30 -10.41
CA MET A 53 7.95 7.38 -11.40
C MET A 53 8.23 8.76 -10.78
N SER A 54 7.76 8.97 -9.54
CA SER A 54 7.92 10.24 -8.84
C SER A 54 9.12 10.28 -7.90
N LYS A 55 9.95 9.22 -7.88
CA LYS A 55 11.10 9.08 -6.96
C LYS A 55 10.68 9.22 -5.49
N GLY A 56 9.54 8.65 -5.14
CA GLY A 56 9.00 8.62 -3.78
C GLY A 56 8.17 9.84 -3.37
N LYS A 57 7.61 10.61 -4.33
CA LYS A 57 6.62 11.64 -3.97
C LYS A 57 5.31 10.96 -3.62
N ARG A 58 4.99 11.05 -2.33
CA ARG A 58 3.78 10.50 -1.71
C ARG A 58 2.49 10.87 -2.43
N SER A 59 2.31 12.17 -2.74
CA SER A 59 1.10 12.65 -3.42
C SER A 59 0.92 12.01 -4.78
N THR A 60 1.99 11.87 -5.56
CA THR A 60 1.94 11.22 -6.87
C THR A 60 1.63 9.73 -6.74
N ALA A 61 2.24 9.02 -5.77
CA ALA A 61 1.93 7.62 -5.51
C ALA A 61 0.44 7.42 -5.15
N ILE A 62 -0.09 8.25 -4.26
CA ILE A 62 -1.52 8.20 -3.87
C ILE A 62 -2.41 8.45 -5.08
N TRP A 63 -2.18 9.53 -5.84
CA TRP A 63 -3.02 9.87 -6.98
C TRP A 63 -2.96 8.82 -8.09
N THR A 64 -1.78 8.26 -8.38
CA THR A 64 -1.66 7.19 -9.38
C THR A 64 -2.34 5.91 -8.90
N GLY A 65 -2.22 5.53 -7.62
CA GLY A 65 -2.93 4.39 -7.05
C GLY A 65 -4.46 4.53 -7.15
N LEU A 66 -4.98 5.69 -6.75
CA LEU A 66 -6.40 6.02 -6.87
C LEU A 66 -6.88 5.98 -8.32
N ALA A 67 -6.14 6.60 -9.25
CA ALA A 67 -6.50 6.65 -10.66
C ALA A 67 -6.52 5.24 -11.28
N PHE A 68 -5.55 4.39 -10.94
CA PHE A 68 -5.49 3.03 -11.45
C PHE A 68 -6.62 2.17 -10.89
N GLY A 69 -6.85 2.18 -9.57
CA GLY A 69 -7.92 1.40 -8.94
C GLY A 69 -9.31 1.84 -9.39
N THR A 70 -9.54 3.15 -9.55
CA THR A 70 -10.80 3.69 -10.07
C THR A 70 -10.97 3.35 -11.55
N GLY A 71 -9.95 3.58 -12.37
CA GLY A 71 -10.00 3.36 -13.81
C GLY A 71 -10.29 1.91 -14.18
N VAL A 72 -9.68 0.95 -13.47
CA VAL A 72 -9.94 -0.48 -13.70
C VAL A 72 -11.40 -0.84 -13.40
N ASN A 73 -12.00 -0.30 -12.33
CA ASN A 73 -13.42 -0.56 -12.04
C ASN A 73 -14.37 0.08 -13.03
N VAL A 74 -14.09 1.32 -13.46
CA VAL A 74 -14.89 1.97 -14.51
C VAL A 74 -14.83 1.14 -15.80
N VAL A 75 -13.65 0.65 -16.18
CA VAL A 75 -13.49 -0.21 -17.36
C VAL A 75 -14.22 -1.55 -17.17
N LYS A 76 -14.16 -2.18 -15.99
CA LYS A 76 -14.91 -3.41 -15.66
C LYS A 76 -16.40 -3.20 -15.88
N GLU A 77 -16.98 -2.16 -15.27
CA GLU A 77 -18.41 -1.83 -15.40
C GLU A 77 -18.83 -1.54 -16.84
N LEU A 78 -17.98 -0.86 -17.61
CA LEU A 78 -18.25 -0.63 -19.03
C LEU A 78 -18.24 -1.94 -19.84
N THR A 79 -17.36 -2.90 -19.50
CA THR A 79 -17.31 -4.19 -20.18
C THR A 79 -18.43 -5.14 -19.77
N ASP A 80 -18.88 -5.10 -18.52
CA ASP A 80 -20.02 -5.89 -18.03
C ASP A 80 -21.35 -5.31 -18.51
N GLY A 81 -21.41 -3.97 -18.63
CA GLY A 81 -22.43 -3.20 -19.35
C GLY A 81 -22.76 -3.76 -20.74
N ASN A 82 -21.75 -4.29 -21.43
CA ASN A 82 -21.85 -4.81 -22.79
C ASN A 82 -22.25 -6.30 -22.84
N LYS A 83 -22.30 -6.99 -21.69
CA LYS A 83 -22.52 -8.45 -21.56
C LYS A 83 -23.87 -8.84 -20.91
N ASN A 84 -24.84 -7.93 -20.91
CA ASN A 84 -26.19 -8.06 -20.32
C ASN A 84 -26.32 -7.69 -18.83
N ASN A 85 -25.31 -7.08 -18.20
CA ASN A 85 -25.50 -6.41 -16.91
C ASN A 85 -25.65 -4.91 -17.15
N ALA A 86 -26.54 -4.22 -16.44
CA ALA A 86 -26.63 -2.76 -16.57
C ALA A 86 -25.43 -2.12 -15.87
N PHE A 87 -24.81 -1.12 -16.50
CA PHE A 87 -23.77 -0.31 -15.84
C PHE A 87 -24.29 0.19 -14.49
N SER A 88 -23.57 -0.11 -13.42
CA SER A 88 -24.01 0.23 -12.07
C SER A 88 -23.06 1.25 -11.45
N THR A 89 -23.57 2.47 -11.29
CA THR A 89 -22.82 3.55 -10.63
C THR A 89 -22.44 3.18 -9.20
N ASN A 90 -23.28 2.39 -8.51
CA ASN A 90 -22.98 1.94 -7.15
C ASN A 90 -21.74 1.04 -7.12
N ASP A 91 -21.55 0.18 -8.12
CA ASP A 91 -20.38 -0.70 -8.22
C ASP A 91 -19.09 0.05 -8.47
N VAL A 92 -19.16 1.09 -9.31
CA VAL A 92 -18.05 2.04 -9.43
C VAL A 92 -17.74 2.70 -8.09
N VAL A 93 -18.74 3.17 -7.34
CA VAL A 93 -18.53 3.86 -6.04
C VAL A 93 -17.85 2.94 -5.02
N PHE A 94 -18.31 1.69 -4.89
CA PHE A 94 -17.67 0.73 -3.99
C PHE A 94 -16.24 0.41 -4.44
N GLY A 95 -16.00 0.32 -5.75
CA GLY A 95 -14.67 0.19 -6.32
C GLY A 95 -13.74 1.36 -6.00
N VAL A 96 -14.23 2.59 -6.09
CA VAL A 96 -13.48 3.80 -5.70
C VAL A 96 -13.17 3.78 -4.20
N ALA A 97 -14.14 3.41 -3.36
CA ALA A 97 -13.93 3.31 -1.91
C ALA A 97 -12.81 2.31 -1.58
N GLY A 98 -12.80 1.15 -2.23
CA GLY A 98 -11.74 0.15 -2.08
C GLY A 98 -10.37 0.66 -2.50
N ALA A 99 -10.31 1.38 -3.63
CA ALA A 99 -9.10 2.01 -4.12
C ALA A 99 -8.57 3.07 -3.13
N ILE A 100 -9.45 3.90 -2.56
CA ILE A 100 -9.10 4.89 -1.54
C ILE A 100 -8.50 4.20 -0.32
N VAL A 101 -9.25 3.30 0.31
CA VAL A 101 -8.81 2.61 1.54
C VAL A 101 -7.46 1.95 1.31
N THR A 102 -7.30 1.20 0.23
CA THR A 102 -6.07 0.46 -0.03
C THR A 102 -4.89 1.38 -0.30
N THR A 103 -5.10 2.47 -1.04
CA THR A 103 -4.04 3.45 -1.32
C THR A 103 -3.54 4.10 -0.03
N PHE A 104 -4.45 4.55 0.83
CA PHE A 104 -4.08 5.20 2.09
C PHE A 104 -3.45 4.23 3.10
N VAL A 105 -3.94 2.99 3.18
CA VAL A 105 -3.32 1.94 4.01
C VAL A 105 -1.92 1.60 3.52
N THR A 106 -1.75 1.44 2.20
CA THR A 106 -0.43 1.18 1.59
C THR A 106 0.54 2.30 1.91
N ASP A 107 0.08 3.54 1.80
CA ASP A 107 0.87 4.72 2.08
C ASP A 107 1.32 4.83 3.55
N LEU A 108 0.42 4.57 4.50
CA LEU A 108 0.77 4.51 5.93
C LEU A 108 1.84 3.46 6.21
N ILE A 109 1.73 2.29 5.58
CA ILE A 109 2.69 1.19 5.74
C ILE A 109 4.06 1.60 5.16
N PHE A 110 4.10 2.15 3.94
CA PHE A 110 5.34 2.61 3.31
C PHE A 110 6.05 3.68 4.12
N GLN A 111 5.31 4.60 4.75
CA GLN A 111 5.89 5.58 5.68
C GLN A 111 6.49 4.92 6.93
N SER A 112 5.81 3.92 7.49
CA SER A 112 6.30 3.20 8.66
C SER A 112 7.61 2.43 8.37
N GLU A 113 7.72 1.82 7.19
CA GLU A 113 8.93 1.10 6.78
C GLU A 113 10.07 2.06 6.40
N GLY A 114 9.77 3.11 5.63
CA GLY A 114 10.75 4.12 5.24
C GLY A 114 11.33 4.88 6.43
N SER A 115 10.52 5.19 7.43
CA SER A 115 10.97 5.86 8.66
C SER A 115 11.86 4.96 9.52
N LYS A 116 11.55 3.65 9.62
CA LYS A 116 12.41 2.66 10.28
C LYS A 116 13.76 2.53 9.59
N LYS A 117 13.77 2.37 8.26
CA LYS A 117 15.01 2.25 7.47
C LYS A 117 15.90 3.48 7.64
N ARG A 118 15.34 4.69 7.53
CA ARG A 118 16.11 5.94 7.76
C ARG A 118 16.64 6.10 9.19
N ARG A 119 16.02 5.48 10.19
CA ARG A 119 16.53 5.49 11.57
C ARG A 119 17.71 4.53 11.70
N GLU A 120 17.62 3.37 11.07
CA GLU A 120 18.67 2.35 11.06
C GLU A 120 19.92 2.85 10.30
N ASP A 121 19.74 3.43 9.11
CA ASP A 121 20.84 4.00 8.31
C ASP A 121 21.60 5.08 9.12
N ARG A 122 20.87 5.96 9.82
CA ARG A 122 21.48 6.98 10.69
C ARG A 122 22.17 6.42 11.92
N ARG A 123 21.70 5.28 12.45
CA ARG A 123 22.35 4.60 13.58
C ARG A 123 23.68 4.01 13.14
N LEU A 124 23.70 3.32 12.00
CA LEU A 124 24.91 2.75 11.40
C LEU A 124 25.92 3.84 11.04
N GLU A 125 25.48 4.99 10.53
CA GLU A 125 26.36 6.11 10.23
C GLU A 125 27.01 6.71 11.50
N LYS A 126 26.25 6.83 12.59
CA LYS A 126 26.80 7.27 13.89
C LYS A 126 27.79 6.27 14.47
N GLU A 127 27.47 4.98 14.39
CA GLU A 127 28.33 3.92 14.89
C GLU A 127 29.65 3.85 14.11
N LYS A 128 29.59 4.02 12.79
CA LYS A 128 30.78 4.11 11.94
C LYS A 128 31.66 5.31 12.32
N LYS A 129 31.07 6.51 12.48
CA LYS A 129 31.82 7.70 12.92
C LYS A 129 32.48 7.50 14.29
N HIS A 130 31.78 6.86 15.22
CA HIS A 130 32.34 6.61 16.55
C HIS A 130 33.50 5.60 16.52
N LEU A 131 33.41 4.57 15.67
CA LEU A 131 34.51 3.64 15.45
C LEU A 131 35.72 4.33 14.81
N ASP A 132 35.50 5.16 13.78
CA ASP A 132 36.58 5.91 13.13
C ASP A 132 37.30 6.83 14.15
N GLU A 133 36.57 7.50 15.05
CA GLU A 133 37.15 8.31 16.14
C GLU A 133 37.95 7.49 17.16
N LEU A 134 37.54 6.25 17.46
CA LEU A 134 38.28 5.37 18.37
C LEU A 134 39.60 4.90 17.75
N TYR A 135 39.60 4.54 16.47
CA TYR A 135 40.80 4.13 15.75
C TYR A 135 41.83 5.26 15.64
N ASP A 136 41.39 6.48 15.30
CA ASP A 136 42.27 7.65 15.25
C ASP A 136 42.92 7.93 16.62
N ASN A 137 42.18 7.75 17.71
CA ASN A 137 42.71 7.94 19.07
C ASN A 137 43.67 6.83 19.51
N GLU A 138 43.42 5.57 19.15
CA GLU A 138 44.36 4.47 19.42
C GLU A 138 45.68 4.64 18.67
N GLU A 139 45.64 5.07 17.40
CA GLU A 139 46.84 5.30 16.59
C GLU A 139 47.74 6.39 17.19
N VAL A 140 47.13 7.48 17.70
CA VAL A 140 47.82 8.57 18.42
C VAL A 140 48.44 8.10 19.74
N ILE A 141 47.82 7.15 20.44
CA ILE A 141 48.37 6.58 21.69
C ILE A 141 49.59 5.69 21.39
N THR A 142 49.53 4.88 20.32
CA THR A 142 50.66 4.01 19.94
C THR A 142 51.87 4.76 19.37
N LEU A 143 51.69 5.93 18.76
CA LEU A 143 52.79 6.76 18.24
C LEU A 143 53.52 7.58 19.33
N ASN A 144 52.95 7.68 20.54
CA ASN A 144 53.51 8.43 21.66
C ASN A 144 54.15 7.56 22.76
N GLN A 145 54.31 6.25 22.52
CA GLN A 145 55.04 5.30 23.37
C GLN A 145 56.40 4.96 22.75
#